data_AF-Q9L159-F1
#
_entry.id   AF-Q9L159-F1
#
_cell.length_a   1.000
_cell.length_b   1.000
_cell.length_c   1.000
_cell.angle_alpha   90.00
_cell.angle_beta   90.00
_cell.angle_gamma   90.00
#
_symmetry.space_group_name_H-M   'P 1'
#
loop_
_entity.id
_entity.type
_entity.pdbx_description
1 polymer ?
#
loop_
_entity_poly.entity_id
_entity_poly.type
_entity_poly.pdbx_seq_one_letter_code
_entity_poly.pdbx_strand_id
1 'polypeptide(L)'
;MTSISADPRPLRTADLGTLVIMSWSRETPDGDVPFLLACSLGDGEGGPEAVPAAVEGLLSRSGLAVGGDTVLDATALPGLPIGLLVVPGAAALTMPGVNAQFVPTPEWRAAADRRGYACLIFATRPWPGGEPGDGEAVAAFANDADTLSSAAQVVLSVRSLRG
;
A
#
# COMPACT_ATOMS: atom_id res chain seq x y z
N MET A 1 32.43 -7.37 -23.39
CA MET A 1 31.05 -6.86 -23.27
C MET A 1 30.23 -7.97 -22.63
N THR A 2 30.16 -7.98 -21.31
CA THR A 2 29.42 -9.00 -20.53
C THR A 2 28.05 -8.41 -20.20
N SER A 3 27.02 -8.91 -20.88
CA SER A 3 25.63 -8.63 -20.53
C SER A 3 25.33 -9.30 -19.20
N ILE A 4 25.19 -8.53 -18.13
CA ILE A 4 24.57 -9.01 -16.90
C ILE A 4 23.08 -9.10 -17.21
N SER A 5 22.62 -10.31 -17.50
CA SER A 5 21.20 -10.62 -17.51
C SER A 5 20.70 -10.40 -16.08
N ALA A 6 19.91 -9.36 -15.86
CA ALA A 6 19.20 -9.17 -14.60
C ALA A 6 18.18 -10.30 -14.48
N ASP A 7 18.61 -11.41 -13.86
CA ASP A 7 17.71 -12.44 -13.40
C ASP A 7 16.73 -11.77 -12.42
N PRO A 8 15.41 -11.77 -12.66
CA PRO A 8 14.46 -11.20 -11.72
C PRO A 8 14.60 -12.02 -10.45
N ARG A 9 15.30 -11.47 -9.44
CA ARG A 9 15.52 -12.15 -8.16
C ARG A 9 14.18 -12.74 -7.71
N PRO A 10 14.10 -14.04 -7.41
CA PRO A 10 12.85 -14.66 -7.00
C PRO A 10 12.31 -13.89 -5.80
N LEU A 11 11.00 -13.63 -5.78
CA LEU A 11 10.37 -12.97 -4.64
C LEU A 11 10.67 -13.81 -3.40
N ARG A 12 11.49 -13.27 -2.51
CA ARG A 12 11.59 -13.82 -1.17
C ARG A 12 10.51 -13.17 -0.33
N THR A 13 9.30 -13.73 -0.40
CA THR A 13 8.18 -13.29 0.44
C THR A 13 8.54 -13.35 1.93
N ALA A 14 9.46 -14.25 2.31
CA ALA A 14 10.02 -14.32 3.66
C ALA A 14 10.78 -13.05 4.10
N ASP A 15 11.33 -12.28 3.15
CA ASP A 15 12.02 -11.02 3.43
C ASP A 15 11.05 -9.84 3.61
N LEU A 16 9.78 -9.99 3.20
CA LEU A 16 8.74 -8.97 3.45
C LEU A 16 8.35 -8.90 4.92
N GLY A 17 8.52 -9.99 5.68
CA GLY A 17 8.04 -10.08 7.06
C GLY A 17 6.53 -9.83 7.18
N THR A 18 6.13 -9.24 8.29
CA THR A 18 4.75 -8.83 8.56
C THR A 18 4.43 -7.55 7.80
N LEU A 19 3.46 -7.63 6.89
CA LEU A 19 2.86 -6.45 6.24
C LEU A 19 1.69 -5.94 7.08
N VAL A 20 1.71 -4.65 7.37
CA VAL A 20 0.63 -3.94 8.05
C VAL A 20 -0.08 -3.00 7.09
N ILE A 21 -1.41 -2.91 7.22
CA ILE A 21 -2.22 -1.94 6.51
C ILE A 21 -2.85 -1.00 7.52
N MET A 22 -2.63 0.29 7.32
CA MET A 22 -3.14 1.34 8.18
C MET A 22 -3.99 2.31 7.36
N SER A 23 -5.13 2.72 7.91
CA SER A 23 -6.13 3.53 7.21
C SER A 23 -6.39 4.85 7.92
N TRP A 24 -6.37 5.96 7.19
CA TRP A 24 -6.75 7.27 7.72
C TRP A 24 -7.42 8.13 6.65
N SER A 25 -8.22 9.08 7.07
CA SER A 25 -8.79 10.10 6.19
C SER A 25 -7.99 11.39 6.29
N ARG A 26 -7.82 12.08 5.17
CA ARG A 26 -7.29 13.44 5.15
C ARG A 26 -8.38 14.40 4.69
N GLU A 27 -8.61 15.44 5.48
CA GLU A 27 -9.52 16.51 5.09
C GLU A 27 -8.92 17.30 3.92
N THR A 28 -9.75 17.57 2.91
CA THR A 28 -9.44 18.46 1.78
C THR A 28 -10.58 19.43 1.56
N PRO A 29 -10.39 20.54 0.83
CA PRO A 29 -11.48 21.48 0.52
C PRO A 29 -12.70 20.80 -0.14
N ASP A 30 -12.47 19.71 -0.87
CA ASP A 30 -13.52 18.95 -1.56
C ASP A 30 -14.11 17.82 -0.68
N GLY A 31 -13.72 17.73 0.59
CA GLY A 31 -14.11 16.70 1.57
C GLY A 31 -13.02 15.65 1.85
N ASP A 32 -13.30 14.71 2.75
CA ASP A 32 -12.31 13.71 3.16
C ASP A 32 -11.86 12.80 2.01
N VAL A 33 -10.56 12.54 1.96
CA VAL A 33 -9.92 11.60 1.05
C VAL A 33 -9.41 10.39 1.85
N PRO A 34 -9.84 9.16 1.51
CA PRO A 34 -9.42 7.95 2.21
C PRO A 34 -8.04 7.47 1.74
N PHE A 35 -7.09 7.41 2.65
CA PHE A 35 -5.73 6.94 2.41
C PHE A 35 -5.44 5.61 3.11
N LEU A 36 -4.64 4.77 2.46
CA LEU A 36 -4.13 3.52 2.97
C LEU A 36 -2.61 3.54 2.90
N LEU A 37 -1.97 3.04 3.95
CA LEU A 37 -0.53 2.80 4.00
C LEU A 37 -0.34 1.30 4.13
N ALA A 38 0.37 0.71 3.18
CA ALA A 38 0.90 -0.65 3.28
C ALA A 38 2.42 -0.56 3.48
N CYS A 39 2.93 -1.16 4.54
CA CYS A 39 4.37 -1.22 4.80
C CYS A 39 4.72 -2.50 5.57
N SER A 40 5.99 -2.92 5.47
CA SER A 40 6.53 -4.01 6.26
C SER A 40 6.97 -3.53 7.64
N LEU A 41 6.89 -4.38 8.66
CA LEU A 41 7.50 -4.13 9.97
C LEU A 41 9.01 -4.43 10.01
N GLY A 42 9.59 -4.99 8.95
CA GLY A 42 11.03 -5.31 8.87
C GLY A 42 11.47 -6.51 9.71
N ASP A 43 10.52 -7.34 10.14
CA ASP A 43 10.69 -8.56 10.94
C ASP A 43 10.84 -9.83 10.08
N GLY A 44 11.14 -9.68 8.78
CA GLY A 44 11.42 -10.77 7.85
C GLY A 44 12.79 -11.41 8.03
N GLU A 45 13.04 -12.53 7.34
CA GLU A 45 14.31 -13.29 7.46
C GLU A 45 15.55 -12.46 7.11
N GLY A 46 15.47 -11.61 6.08
CA GLY A 46 16.51 -10.67 5.70
C GLY A 46 16.58 -9.38 6.54
N GLY A 47 15.69 -9.22 7.54
CA GLY A 47 15.59 -8.02 8.37
C GLY A 47 15.14 -6.76 7.61
N PRO A 48 15.24 -5.57 8.24
CA PRO A 48 14.75 -4.32 7.67
C PRO A 48 15.49 -3.89 6.39
N GLU A 49 16.76 -4.27 6.25
CA GLU A 49 17.59 -3.95 5.07
C GLU A 49 17.14 -4.70 3.79
N ALA A 50 16.46 -5.85 3.94
CA ALA A 50 15.96 -6.63 2.81
C ALA A 50 14.58 -6.17 2.33
N VAL A 51 13.84 -5.41 3.16
CA VAL A 51 12.48 -4.95 2.87
C VAL A 51 12.39 -4.17 1.55
N PRO A 52 13.24 -3.17 1.27
CA PRO A 52 13.09 -2.36 0.05
C PRO A 52 13.12 -3.23 -1.21
N ALA A 53 14.12 -4.12 -1.33
CA ALA A 53 14.24 -5.00 -2.49
C ALA A 53 13.08 -6.00 -2.61
N ALA A 54 12.58 -6.52 -1.48
CA ALA A 54 11.45 -7.44 -1.46
C ALA A 54 10.14 -6.75 -1.89
N VAL A 55 9.88 -5.54 -1.37
CA VAL A 55 8.72 -4.72 -1.70
C VAL A 55 8.77 -4.24 -3.16
N GLU A 56 9.92 -3.75 -3.64
CA GLU A 56 10.09 -3.35 -5.04
C GLU A 56 9.77 -4.49 -6.01
N GLY A 57 10.23 -5.70 -5.71
CA GLY A 57 9.91 -6.88 -6.51
C GLY A 57 8.40 -7.18 -6.49
N LEU A 58 7.76 -7.08 -5.32
CA LEU A 58 6.32 -7.31 -5.14
C LEU A 58 5.50 -6.31 -5.97
N LEU A 59 5.84 -5.03 -5.89
CA LEU A 59 5.21 -3.94 -6.62
C LEU A 59 5.38 -4.12 -8.13
N SER A 60 6.60 -4.42 -8.58
CA SER A 60 6.89 -4.68 -9.99
C SER A 60 6.05 -5.83 -10.56
N ARG A 61 5.89 -6.93 -9.81
CA ARG A 61 5.01 -8.06 -10.20
C ARG A 61 3.52 -7.69 -10.27
N SER A 62 3.13 -6.67 -9.52
CA SER A 62 1.76 -6.17 -9.48
C SER A 62 1.50 -5.07 -10.51
N GLY A 63 2.52 -4.72 -11.32
CA GLY A 63 2.46 -3.64 -12.30
C GLY A 63 2.54 -2.24 -11.69
N LEU A 64 3.03 -2.13 -10.45
CA LEU A 64 3.17 -0.87 -9.73
C LEU A 64 4.62 -0.38 -9.83
N ALA A 65 4.78 0.83 -10.36
CA ALA A 65 6.07 1.52 -10.38
C ALA A 65 6.36 2.14 -9.00
N VAL A 66 7.60 1.98 -8.54
CA VAL A 66 8.13 2.66 -7.35
C VAL A 66 8.81 3.96 -7.73
N GLY A 67 8.78 4.94 -6.84
CA GLY A 67 9.68 6.09 -6.89
C GLY A 67 9.49 7.02 -8.08
N GLY A 68 8.25 7.44 -8.33
CA GLY A 68 7.96 8.50 -9.30
C GLY A 68 6.92 9.48 -8.78
N ASP A 69 6.92 10.70 -9.31
CA ASP A 69 5.91 11.74 -9.04
C ASP A 69 4.52 11.40 -9.61
N THR A 70 4.32 10.17 -10.08
CA THR A 70 3.12 9.74 -10.77
C THR A 70 2.32 8.79 -9.90
N VAL A 71 1.14 9.24 -9.50
CA VAL A 71 0.11 8.38 -8.90
C VAL A 71 -0.52 7.56 -10.02
N LEU A 72 -0.48 6.23 -9.89
CA LEU A 72 -1.14 5.35 -10.84
C LEU A 72 -2.65 5.28 -10.54
N ASP A 73 -3.48 5.65 -11.51
CA ASP A 73 -4.91 5.49 -11.41
C ASP A 73 -5.34 4.07 -11.84
N ALA A 74 -5.50 3.17 -10.88
CA ALA A 74 -5.95 1.80 -11.16
C ALA A 74 -7.46 1.75 -11.47
N THR A 75 -8.22 2.82 -11.21
CA THR A 75 -9.65 2.87 -11.56
C THR A 75 -9.88 2.91 -13.07
N ALA A 76 -8.91 3.46 -13.81
CA ALA A 76 -8.88 3.47 -15.26
C ALA A 76 -8.35 2.15 -15.89
N LEU A 77 -7.86 1.21 -15.06
CA LEU A 77 -7.15 0.01 -15.50
C LEU A 77 -7.79 -1.27 -14.95
N PRO A 78 -8.87 -1.79 -15.58
CA PRO A 78 -9.63 -2.92 -15.04
C PRO A 78 -8.88 -4.27 -15.03
N GLY A 79 -7.74 -4.38 -15.74
CA GLY A 79 -6.91 -5.58 -15.81
C GLY A 79 -5.78 -5.63 -14.76
N LEU A 80 -5.63 -4.60 -13.93
CA LEU A 80 -4.59 -4.57 -12.90
C LEU A 80 -4.93 -5.58 -11.80
N PRO A 81 -3.99 -6.45 -11.40
CA PRO A 81 -4.26 -7.51 -10.42
C PRO A 81 -4.27 -6.97 -8.98
N ILE A 82 -4.68 -5.72 -8.75
CA ILE A 82 -4.80 -5.12 -7.43
C ILE A 82 -6.27 -4.77 -7.15
N GLY A 83 -6.74 -5.09 -5.95
CA GLY A 83 -8.13 -4.89 -5.57
C GLY A 83 -8.26 -4.44 -4.12
N LEU A 84 -9.23 -3.56 -3.89
CA LEU A 84 -9.66 -3.17 -2.55
C LEU A 84 -11.14 -3.54 -2.38
N LEU A 85 -11.39 -4.50 -1.49
CA LEU A 85 -12.73 -4.93 -1.12
C LEU A 85 -13.07 -4.42 0.27
N VAL A 86 -14.22 -3.80 0.42
CA VAL A 86 -14.74 -3.30 1.70
C VAL A 86 -16.04 -4.02 2.02
N VAL A 87 -16.12 -4.57 3.23
CA VAL A 87 -17.29 -5.27 3.76
C VAL A 87 -17.67 -4.65 5.12
N PRO A 88 -18.83 -5.00 5.71
CA PRO A 88 -19.15 -4.55 7.06
C PRO A 88 -18.08 -4.99 8.07
N GLY A 89 -17.42 -4.02 8.73
CA GLY A 89 -16.42 -4.27 9.78
C GLY A 89 -15.00 -4.62 9.32
N ALA A 90 -14.75 -4.82 8.02
CA ALA A 90 -13.43 -5.18 7.52
C ALA A 90 -13.19 -4.69 6.08
N ALA A 91 -11.91 -4.62 5.70
CA ALA A 91 -11.47 -4.39 4.33
C ALA A 91 -10.33 -5.37 3.99
N ALA A 92 -10.20 -5.68 2.70
CA ALA A 92 -9.16 -6.56 2.19
C ALA A 92 -8.46 -5.91 0.99
N LEU A 93 -7.14 -5.85 1.07
CA LEU A 93 -6.26 -5.49 -0.05
C LEU A 93 -5.71 -6.78 -0.66
N THR A 94 -5.91 -6.95 -1.96
CA THR A 94 -5.46 -8.12 -2.71
C THR A 94 -4.56 -7.71 -3.86
N MET A 95 -3.41 -8.37 -3.99
CA MET A 95 -2.47 -8.23 -5.11
C MET A 95 -1.56 -9.48 -5.21
N PRO A 96 -0.82 -9.70 -6.31
CA PRO A 96 0.12 -10.82 -6.43
C PRO A 96 1.09 -10.90 -5.25
N GLY A 97 0.94 -11.91 -4.38
CA GLY A 97 1.80 -12.10 -3.20
C GLY A 97 1.32 -11.42 -1.92
N VAL A 98 0.21 -10.66 -1.95
CA VAL A 98 -0.39 -10.06 -0.75
C VAL A 98 -1.90 -10.27 -0.73
N ASN A 99 -2.37 -10.81 0.39
CA ASN A 99 -3.78 -10.84 0.75
C ASN A 99 -3.85 -10.42 2.22
N ALA A 100 -4.17 -9.15 2.43
CA ALA A 100 -4.14 -8.54 3.76
C ALA A 100 -5.51 -8.01 4.12
N GLN A 101 -5.97 -8.38 5.31
CA GLN A 101 -7.22 -7.92 5.89
C GLN A 101 -6.94 -6.93 6.99
N PHE A 102 -7.74 -5.88 7.07
CA PHE A 102 -7.61 -4.84 8.09
C PHE A 102 -8.98 -4.31 8.49
N VAL A 103 -9.04 -3.70 9.67
CA VAL A 103 -10.23 -3.01 10.16
C VAL A 103 -10.05 -1.53 9.82
N PRO A 104 -10.79 -0.98 8.85
CA PRO A 104 -10.68 0.44 8.52
C PRO A 104 -11.25 1.31 9.64
N THR A 105 -10.69 2.50 9.82
CA THR A 105 -11.26 3.51 10.72
C THR A 105 -12.65 3.96 10.22
N PRO A 106 -13.58 4.35 11.11
CA PRO A 106 -14.90 4.82 10.71
C PRO A 106 -14.86 6.01 9.74
N GLU A 107 -13.91 6.92 9.95
CA GLU A 107 -13.70 8.10 9.10
C GLU A 107 -13.22 7.71 7.70
N TRP A 108 -12.25 6.79 7.62
CA TRP A 108 -11.79 6.24 6.34
C TRP A 108 -12.92 5.58 5.59
N ARG A 109 -13.73 4.79 6.29
CA ARG A 109 -14.87 4.08 5.70
C ARG A 109 -15.90 5.05 5.13
N ALA A 110 -16.26 6.09 5.88
CA ALA A 110 -17.20 7.11 5.41
C ALA A 110 -16.66 7.84 4.17
N ALA A 111 -15.37 8.17 4.14
CA ALA A 111 -14.74 8.79 2.97
C ALA A 111 -14.72 7.84 1.75
N ALA A 112 -14.36 6.56 1.95
CA ALA A 112 -14.36 5.54 0.90
C ALA A 112 -15.76 5.30 0.31
N ASP A 113 -16.80 5.23 1.14
CA ASP A 113 -18.18 5.04 0.68
C ASP A 113 -18.70 6.26 -0.12
N ARG A 114 -18.28 7.48 0.24
CA ARG A 114 -18.64 8.70 -0.49
C ARG A 114 -17.88 8.85 -1.82
N ARG A 115 -16.59 8.51 -1.83
CA ARG A 115 -15.69 8.74 -2.97
C ARG A 115 -15.72 7.59 -3.99
N GLY A 116 -15.95 6.35 -3.55
CA GLY A 116 -15.86 5.16 -4.39
C GLY A 116 -14.43 4.73 -4.75
N TYR A 117 -13.41 5.41 -4.19
CA TYR A 117 -12.00 5.08 -4.37
C TYR A 117 -11.21 5.31 -3.07
N ALA A 118 -9.99 4.78 -3.00
CA ALA A 118 -9.02 5.07 -1.95
C ALA A 118 -7.59 5.18 -2.50
N CYS A 119 -6.78 6.02 -1.88
CA CYS A 119 -5.39 6.24 -2.25
C CYS A 119 -4.48 5.30 -1.43
N LEU A 120 -3.84 4.35 -2.07
CA LEU A 120 -2.85 3.46 -1.47
C LEU A 120 -1.45 4.04 -1.64
N ILE A 121 -0.71 4.09 -0.54
CA ILE A 121 0.73 4.32 -0.49
C ILE A 121 1.35 3.01 -0.03
N PHE A 122 2.14 2.38 -0.90
CA PHE A 122 2.89 1.17 -0.55
C PHE A 122 4.36 1.57 -0.33
N ALA A 123 4.76 1.67 0.93
CA ALA A 123 6.11 2.07 1.30
C ALA A 123 7.11 0.93 1.10
N THR A 124 8.24 1.25 0.48
CA THR A 124 9.42 0.37 0.38
C THR A 124 10.27 0.42 1.65
N ARG A 125 10.08 1.44 2.49
CA ARG A 125 10.72 1.56 3.80
C ARG A 125 9.92 0.78 4.85
N PRO A 126 10.60 0.09 5.78
CA PRO A 126 9.93 -0.53 6.92
C PRO A 126 9.31 0.56 7.82
N TRP A 127 8.27 0.19 8.56
CA TRP A 127 7.66 1.04 9.57
C TRP A 127 8.71 1.46 10.60
N PRO A 128 8.93 2.77 10.85
CA PRO A 128 10.02 3.26 11.69
C PRO A 128 9.78 3.00 13.20
N GLY A 129 8.62 2.43 13.57
CA GLY A 129 8.19 2.25 14.95
C GLY A 129 7.04 3.21 15.32
N GLY A 130 6.43 2.97 16.48
CA GLY A 130 5.17 3.59 16.90
C GLY A 130 4.01 2.58 16.83
N GLU A 131 2.91 2.88 17.54
CA GLU A 131 1.73 2.01 17.56
C GLU A 131 1.04 2.00 16.17
N PRO A 132 1.01 0.85 15.47
CA PRO A 132 0.31 0.75 14.20
C PRO A 132 -1.17 1.04 14.44
N GLY A 133 -1.69 2.10 13.80
CA GLY A 133 -3.08 2.54 13.99
C GLY A 133 -3.23 3.90 14.67
N ASP A 134 -2.16 4.50 15.18
CA ASP A 134 -2.16 5.92 15.53
C ASP A 134 -2.18 6.76 14.24
N GLY A 135 -3.33 7.40 13.97
CA GLY A 135 -3.56 8.15 12.74
C GLY A 135 -2.55 9.26 12.50
N GLU A 136 -2.02 9.90 13.55
CA GLU A 136 -1.03 10.97 13.42
C GLU A 136 0.33 10.42 12.99
N ALA A 137 0.82 9.37 13.65
CA ALA A 137 2.07 8.69 13.27
C ALA A 137 1.99 8.12 11.85
N VAL A 138 0.86 7.51 11.50
CA VAL A 138 0.61 6.95 10.16
C VAL A 138 0.62 8.05 9.11
N ALA A 139 -0.08 9.17 9.37
CA ALA A 139 -0.09 10.30 8.46
C ALA A 139 1.31 10.92 8.33
N ALA A 140 2.06 11.07 9.42
CA ALA A 140 3.42 11.62 9.39
C ALA A 140 4.34 10.77 8.51
N PHE A 141 4.36 9.45 8.70
CA PHE A 141 5.18 8.55 7.88
C PHE A 141 4.73 8.49 6.42
N ALA A 142 3.42 8.48 6.17
CA ALA A 142 2.88 8.45 4.82
C ALA A 142 3.07 9.78 4.05
N ASN A 143 3.25 10.91 4.74
CA ASN A 143 3.55 12.21 4.13
C ASN A 143 5.05 12.56 4.15
N ASP A 144 5.91 11.68 4.67
CA ASP A 144 7.35 11.88 4.69
C ASP A 144 7.92 11.86 3.25
N ALA A 145 8.78 12.82 2.93
CA ALA A 145 9.32 12.99 1.57
C ALA A 145 10.17 11.79 1.13
N ASP A 146 10.94 11.20 2.06
CA ASP A 146 11.78 10.04 1.77
C ASP A 146 10.90 8.77 1.57
N THR A 147 9.79 8.66 2.29
CA THR A 147 8.79 7.61 2.07
C THR A 147 8.10 7.78 0.71
N LEU A 148 7.59 8.97 0.40
CA LEU A 148 6.85 9.23 -0.84
C LEU A 148 7.73 9.09 -2.09
N SER A 149 9.01 9.46 -2.01
CA SER A 149 9.97 9.36 -3.13
C SER A 149 10.40 7.94 -3.47
N SER A 150 10.11 6.97 -2.59
CA SER A 150 10.46 5.55 -2.78
C SER A 150 9.25 4.61 -2.75
N ALA A 151 8.07 5.11 -2.38
CA ALA A 151 6.82 4.37 -2.35
C ALA A 151 6.20 4.22 -3.75
N ALA A 152 5.32 3.23 -3.90
CA ALA A 152 4.33 3.22 -4.97
C ALA A 152 3.05 3.90 -4.50
N GLN A 153 2.48 4.75 -5.35
CA GLN A 153 1.23 5.47 -5.08
C GLN A 153 0.18 5.06 -6.10
N VAL A 154 -0.99 4.64 -5.62
CA VAL A 154 -2.05 4.10 -6.46
C VAL A 154 -3.43 4.57 -6.00
N VAL A 155 -4.32 4.90 -6.93
CA VAL A 155 -5.75 5.08 -6.64
C VAL A 155 -6.48 3.78 -6.96
N LEU A 156 -7.13 3.20 -5.95
CA LEU A 156 -7.89 1.96 -6.06
C LEU A 156 -9.40 2.23 -6.05
N SER A 157 -10.13 1.58 -6.95
CA SER A 157 -11.60 1.53 -6.84
C SER A 157 -12.01 0.71 -5.63
N VAL A 158 -12.87 1.28 -4.79
CA VAL A 158 -13.43 0.57 -3.64
C VAL A 158 -14.57 -0.31 -4.15
N ARG A 159 -14.40 -1.63 -4.04
CA ARG A 159 -15.47 -2.59 -4.30
C ARG A 159 -16.16 -2.91 -3.00
N SER A 160 -17.48 -2.75 -2.96
CA SER A 160 -18.28 -3.14 -1.82
C SER A 160 -19.10 -4.36 -2.18
N LEU A 161 -19.12 -5.37 -1.30
CA LEU A 161 -20.13 -6.43 -1.37
C LEU A 161 -21.44 -5.81 -0.89
N ARG A 162 -22.20 -5.25 -1.83
CA ARG A 162 -23.61 -4.98 -1.57
C ARG A 162 -24.29 -6.33 -1.37
N GLY A 163 -24.78 -6.58 -0.15
CA GLY A 163 -25.78 -7.61 0.11
C GLY A 163 -27.08 -7.32 -0.62
#